data_AF-A0AAX6GF78-F1
#
_entry.id   AF-A0AAX6GF78-F1
#
_cell.length_a   1.000
_cell.length_b   1.000
_cell.length_c   1.000
_cell.angle_alpha   90.00
_cell.angle_beta   90.00
_cell.angle_gamma   90.00
#
_symmetry.space_group_name_H-M   'P 1'
#
loop_
_entity.id
_entity.type
_entity.pdbx_description
1 polymer ?
#
loop_
_entity_poly.entity_id
_entity_poly.type
_entity_poly.pdbx_seq_one_letter_code
_entity_poly.pdbx_strand_id
1 'polypeptide(L)'
;MEATNAFLLGASLPMAIASTYLVLIPKIPNPTTFADFRPINLCTFVNKVISKLIANRMAGFLPSIISKEQSGFVREREIVDNIMLAQELVASMGLPNRGRNMEIKLDMEKAYDRLDWQLLIGFAESWINILFKSLSQSWFSPIINGAAVGFIKSFRGVRRGDPLSPTLFIIATEILSRNLNKMGHRPSFSRFHTTSGCPLITHISYADDVLIFSSGDMHRVRQICQMLRRYEASSGNKAKCSIAAVDLPFAVEENKAAINGFHIMAPLHVSWMSDGMWKEECCSLRLSHLQDKGENIMMAQQDSFHGR
;
A
#
# COMPACT_ATOMS: atom_id res chain seq x y z
N MET A 1 5.05 21.09 -28.48
CA MET A 1 6.33 20.49 -28.01
C MET A 1 7.25 21.52 -27.39
N GLU A 2 7.26 22.79 -27.85
CA GLU A 2 8.11 23.85 -27.29
C GLU A 2 7.94 24.06 -25.77
N ALA A 3 6.71 24.17 -25.28
CA ALA A 3 6.43 24.33 -23.84
C ALA A 3 6.97 23.15 -22.99
N THR A 4 6.90 21.93 -23.52
CA THR A 4 7.42 20.72 -22.88
C THR A 4 8.95 20.76 -22.81
N ASN A 5 9.62 21.10 -23.91
CA ASN A 5 11.08 21.23 -23.94
C ASN A 5 11.56 22.36 -23.02
N ALA A 6 10.91 23.52 -23.07
CA ALA A 6 11.24 24.64 -22.20
C ALA A 6 11.12 24.25 -20.71
N PHE A 7 10.06 23.54 -20.32
CA PHE A 7 9.91 23.06 -18.95
C PHE A 7 11.02 22.10 -18.54
N LEU A 8 11.37 21.13 -19.39
CA LEU A 8 12.46 20.18 -19.13
C LEU A 8 13.84 20.85 -19.06
N LEU A 9 14.01 22.02 -19.70
CA LEU A 9 15.21 22.87 -19.61
C LEU A 9 15.15 23.83 -18.41
N GLY A 10 14.08 23.80 -17.62
CA GLY A 10 13.96 24.55 -16.37
C GLY A 10 13.01 25.75 -16.40
N ALA A 11 12.30 26.01 -17.50
CA ALA A 11 11.25 27.04 -17.52
C ALA A 11 10.07 26.65 -16.61
N SER A 12 9.35 27.65 -16.13
CA SER A 12 8.11 27.45 -15.37
C SER A 12 6.91 27.23 -16.30
N LEU A 13 5.93 26.44 -15.86
CA LEU A 13 4.66 26.36 -16.57
C LEU A 13 3.79 27.59 -16.26
N PRO A 14 3.12 28.16 -17.28
CA PRO A 14 2.04 29.11 -17.06
C PRO A 14 0.96 28.51 -16.15
N MET A 15 0.35 29.34 -15.30
CA MET A 15 -0.66 28.88 -14.33
C MET A 15 -1.83 28.15 -14.99
N ALA A 16 -2.27 28.59 -16.18
CA ALA A 16 -3.35 27.94 -16.94
C ALA A 16 -3.02 26.50 -17.37
N ILE A 17 -1.73 26.16 -17.52
CA ILE A 17 -1.28 24.81 -17.87
C ILE A 17 -1.05 23.98 -16.60
N ALA A 18 -0.52 24.61 -15.55
CA ALA A 18 -0.20 23.95 -14.28
C ALA A 18 -1.44 23.71 -13.40
N SER A 19 -2.54 24.43 -13.65
CA SER A 19 -3.80 24.24 -12.94
C SER A 19 -4.45 22.90 -13.25
N THR A 20 -5.21 22.40 -12.28
CA THR A 20 -5.80 21.07 -12.27
C THR A 20 -7.20 21.18 -11.70
N TYR A 21 -8.18 20.59 -12.37
CA TYR A 21 -9.54 20.55 -11.83
C TYR A 21 -9.65 19.41 -10.82
N LEU A 22 -10.21 19.70 -9.65
CA LEU A 22 -10.51 18.71 -8.62
C LEU A 22 -11.98 18.30 -8.77
N VAL A 23 -12.20 17.07 -9.24
CA VAL A 23 -13.54 16.50 -9.43
C VAL A 23 -13.81 15.46 -8.35
N LEU A 24 -14.98 15.55 -7.73
CA LEU A 24 -15.42 14.61 -6.71
C LEU A 24 -16.28 13.52 -7.35
N ILE A 25 -15.80 12.28 -7.34
CA ILE A 25 -16.55 11.11 -7.83
C ILE A 25 -17.20 10.40 -6.64
N PRO A 26 -18.53 10.16 -6.63
CA PRO A 26 -19.17 9.44 -5.54
C PRO A 26 -18.68 7.99 -5.47
N LYS A 27 -18.37 7.50 -4.26
CA LYS A 27 -18.04 6.09 -3.99
C LYS A 27 -19.28 5.23 -3.77
N ILE A 28 -20.36 5.84 -3.28
CA ILE A 28 -21.62 5.19 -2.92
C ILE A 28 -22.79 5.94 -3.54
N PRO A 29 -23.94 5.28 -3.75
CA PRO A 29 -25.18 5.97 -4.09
C PRO A 29 -25.59 6.93 -2.97
N ASN A 30 -26.03 8.14 -3.34
CA ASN A 30 -26.45 9.20 -2.42
C ASN A 30 -25.38 9.58 -1.37
N PRO A 31 -24.22 10.10 -1.79
CA PRO A 31 -23.17 10.52 -0.88
C PRO A 31 -23.66 11.67 0.02
N THR A 32 -23.40 11.57 1.32
CA THR A 32 -23.83 12.59 2.31
C THR A 32 -22.66 13.35 2.91
N THR A 33 -21.47 12.74 2.90
CA THR A 33 -20.25 13.31 3.48
C THR A 33 -19.13 13.41 2.44
N PHE A 34 -18.15 14.29 2.67
CA PHE A 34 -16.96 14.37 1.80
C PHE A 34 -16.13 13.08 1.76
N ALA A 35 -16.23 12.22 2.79
CA ALA A 35 -15.56 10.93 2.82
C ALA A 35 -16.14 9.94 1.80
N ASP A 36 -17.40 10.13 1.43
CA ASP A 36 -18.13 9.35 0.42
C ASP A 36 -17.68 9.69 -1.01
N PHE A 37 -16.87 10.73 -1.18
CA PHE A 37 -16.31 11.11 -2.48
C PHE A 37 -14.86 10.66 -2.63
N ARG A 38 -14.50 10.34 -3.85
CA ARG A 38 -13.15 10.10 -4.32
C ARG A 38 -12.70 11.33 -5.13
N PRO A 39 -11.75 12.13 -4.62
CA PRO A 39 -11.20 13.23 -5.41
C PRO A 39 -10.35 12.67 -6.57
N ILE A 40 -10.56 13.21 -7.78
CA ILE A 40 -9.75 12.97 -8.97
C ILE A 40 -9.23 14.30 -9.49
N ASN A 41 -7.94 14.31 -9.84
CA ASN A 41 -7.27 15.48 -10.38
C ASN A 41 -7.22 15.41 -11.90
N LEU A 42 -7.96 16.30 -12.56
CA LEU A 42 -7.95 16.45 -14.01
C LEU A 42 -6.91 17.52 -14.39
N CYS A 43 -5.69 17.03 -14.61
CA CYS A 43 -4.59 17.87 -15.11
C CYS A 43 -4.82 18.22 -16.59
N THR A 44 -4.31 19.36 -17.03
CA THR A 44 -4.30 19.72 -18.45
C THR A 44 -3.54 18.69 -19.29
N PHE A 45 -3.87 18.59 -20.57
CA PHE A 45 -3.21 17.66 -21.49
C PHE A 45 -1.69 17.87 -21.52
N VAL A 46 -1.23 19.11 -21.61
CA VAL A 46 0.22 19.44 -21.65
C VAL A 46 0.92 19.01 -20.37
N ASN A 47 0.29 19.25 -19.20
CA ASN A 47 0.83 18.82 -17.91
C ASN A 47 0.90 17.28 -17.82
N LYS A 48 -0.13 16.57 -18.30
CA LYS A 48 -0.11 15.09 -18.38
C LYS A 48 1.01 14.57 -19.29
N VAL A 49 1.27 15.22 -20.43
CA VAL A 49 2.38 14.86 -21.32
C VAL A 49 3.73 15.03 -20.61
N ILE A 50 3.94 16.18 -19.95
CA ILE A 50 5.16 16.45 -19.18
C ILE A 50 5.34 15.41 -18.08
N SER A 51 4.31 15.20 -17.25
CA SER A 51 4.35 14.19 -16.18
C SER A 51 4.63 12.79 -16.71
N LYS A 52 4.01 12.40 -17.84
CA LYS A 52 4.25 11.10 -18.45
C LYS A 52 5.68 10.95 -18.97
N LEU A 53 6.25 12.00 -19.58
CA LEU A 53 7.65 11.99 -20.02
C LEU A 53 8.61 11.83 -18.84
N ILE A 54 8.37 12.54 -17.74
CA ILE A 54 9.16 12.41 -16.51
C ILE A 54 9.04 10.97 -15.97
N ALA A 55 7.82 10.46 -15.81
CA ALA A 55 7.58 9.10 -15.32
C ALA A 55 8.27 8.03 -16.19
N ASN A 56 8.20 8.17 -17.51
CA ASN A 56 8.83 7.24 -18.45
C ASN A 56 10.37 7.24 -18.34
N ARG A 57 10.98 8.42 -18.11
CA ARG A 57 12.43 8.52 -17.86
C ARG A 57 12.81 7.89 -16.53
N MET A 58 11.99 8.10 -15.50
CA MET A 58 12.22 7.52 -14.17
C MET A 58 12.11 5.99 -14.17
N ALA A 59 11.16 5.47 -14.93
CA ALA A 59 10.88 4.04 -15.00
C ALA A 59 12.07 3.16 -15.42
N GLY A 60 13.10 3.73 -16.08
CA GLY A 60 14.32 2.99 -16.43
C GLY A 60 15.21 2.64 -15.22
N PHE A 61 15.15 3.41 -14.14
CA PHE A 61 15.99 3.17 -12.95
C PHE A 61 15.18 2.77 -11.71
N LEU A 62 13.85 2.76 -11.75
CA LEU A 62 13.03 2.29 -10.63
C LEU A 62 13.42 0.89 -10.14
N PRO A 63 13.70 -0.11 -11.02
CA PRO A 63 14.06 -1.44 -10.56
C PRO A 63 15.33 -1.50 -9.70
N SER A 64 16.26 -0.54 -9.85
CA SER A 64 17.52 -0.51 -9.10
C SER A 64 17.43 0.22 -7.77
N ILE A 65 16.45 1.11 -7.59
CA ILE A 65 16.30 1.92 -6.37
C ILE A 65 15.17 1.44 -5.45
N ILE A 66 14.15 0.78 -6.02
CA ILE A 66 12.97 0.28 -5.29
C ILE A 66 13.22 -1.16 -4.83
N SER A 67 12.99 -1.40 -3.55
CA SER A 67 13.09 -2.71 -2.90
C SER A 67 12.25 -3.76 -3.63
N LYS A 68 12.70 -5.02 -3.64
CA LYS A 68 12.07 -6.10 -4.43
C LYS A 68 10.64 -6.40 -3.99
N GLU A 69 10.34 -6.13 -2.72
CA GLU A 69 9.04 -6.36 -2.08
C GLU A 69 7.91 -5.48 -2.65
N GLN A 70 8.25 -4.36 -3.31
CA GLN A 70 7.28 -3.48 -3.99
C GLN A 70 7.14 -3.88 -5.45
N SER A 71 6.05 -4.55 -5.82
CA SER A 71 5.79 -4.88 -7.23
C SER A 71 4.99 -3.81 -7.96
N GLY A 72 4.23 -2.99 -7.23
CA GLY A 72 3.38 -1.96 -7.82
C GLY A 72 4.18 -0.87 -8.55
N PHE A 73 3.76 -0.56 -9.78
CA PHE A 73 4.30 0.54 -10.59
C PHE A 73 5.80 0.48 -10.91
N VAL A 74 6.42 -0.70 -10.81
CA VAL A 74 7.79 -0.96 -11.26
C VAL A 74 7.75 -1.84 -12.51
N ARG A 75 8.55 -1.51 -13.52
CA ARG A 75 8.64 -2.34 -14.74
C ARG A 75 9.15 -3.73 -14.41
N GLU A 76 8.67 -4.72 -15.15
CA GLU A 76 9.09 -6.13 -15.03
C GLU A 76 8.75 -6.78 -13.68
N ARG A 77 7.83 -6.18 -12.92
CA ARG A 77 7.28 -6.78 -11.70
C ARG A 77 5.79 -6.99 -11.89
N GLU A 78 5.37 -8.24 -11.84
CA GLU A 78 3.98 -8.61 -12.00
C GLU A 78 3.29 -8.72 -10.63
N ILE A 79 2.02 -8.33 -10.57
CA ILE A 79 1.23 -8.48 -9.34
C ILE A 79 1.02 -9.95 -8.97
N VAL A 80 1.02 -10.84 -9.97
CA VAL A 80 0.80 -12.29 -9.80
C VAL A 80 1.86 -12.90 -8.89
N ASP A 81 3.12 -12.47 -9.00
CA ASP A 81 4.21 -12.96 -8.15
C ASP A 81 3.95 -12.64 -6.68
N ASN A 82 3.48 -11.42 -6.38
CA ASN A 82 3.12 -11.01 -5.02
C ASN A 82 1.93 -11.80 -4.47
N ILE A 83 0.95 -12.14 -5.32
CA ILE A 83 -0.22 -12.93 -4.92
C ILE A 83 0.21 -14.35 -4.57
N MET A 84 0.99 -15.00 -5.45
CA MET A 84 1.52 -16.35 -5.20
C MET A 84 2.37 -16.38 -3.93
N LEU A 85 3.23 -15.39 -3.74
CA LEU A 85 4.07 -15.27 -2.56
C LEU A 85 3.24 -15.07 -1.28
N ALA A 86 2.23 -14.21 -1.33
CA ALA A 86 1.34 -13.99 -0.19
C ALA A 86 0.58 -15.27 0.18
N GLN A 87 0.07 -16.02 -0.82
CA GLN A 87 -0.62 -17.30 -0.58
C GLN A 87 0.29 -18.33 0.09
N GLU A 88 1.55 -18.44 -0.35
CA GLU A 88 2.53 -19.34 0.25
C GLU A 88 2.86 -18.96 1.71
N LEU A 89 3.04 -17.66 1.97
CA LEU A 89 3.30 -17.16 3.33
C LEU A 89 2.10 -17.39 4.24
N VAL A 90 0.88 -17.10 3.77
CA VAL A 90 -0.36 -17.34 4.53
C VAL A 90 -0.52 -18.82 4.84
N ALA A 91 -0.29 -19.71 3.87
CA ALA A 91 -0.30 -21.16 4.11
C ALA A 91 0.74 -21.59 5.16
N SER A 92 1.91 -20.95 5.16
CA SER A 92 2.97 -21.19 6.13
C SER A 92 2.65 -20.70 7.55
N MET A 93 1.59 -19.89 7.75
CA MET A 93 1.20 -19.44 9.08
C MET A 93 0.65 -20.57 9.96
N GLY A 94 0.02 -21.58 9.36
CA GLY A 94 -0.53 -22.74 10.08
C GLY A 94 0.53 -23.75 10.54
N LEU A 95 1.79 -23.58 10.12
CA LEU A 95 2.87 -24.51 10.47
C LEU A 95 3.34 -24.30 11.91
N PRO A 96 3.63 -25.37 12.67
CA PRO A 96 4.10 -25.27 14.03
C PRO A 96 5.49 -24.61 14.06
N ASN A 97 5.58 -23.47 14.74
CA ASN A 97 6.85 -22.79 14.98
C ASN A 97 6.88 -22.11 16.36
N ARG A 98 8.08 -21.67 16.78
CA ARG A 98 8.31 -20.95 18.03
C ARG A 98 7.94 -19.47 17.85
N GLY A 99 6.96 -19.00 18.63
CA GLY A 99 6.49 -17.61 18.59
C GLY A 99 5.34 -17.34 17.61
N ARG A 100 4.89 -18.36 16.86
CA ARG A 100 3.85 -18.28 15.81
C ARG A 100 4.23 -17.30 14.70
N ASN A 101 3.61 -17.47 13.54
CA ASN A 101 3.71 -16.51 12.44
C ASN A 101 2.55 -15.52 12.51
N MET A 102 2.78 -14.29 12.06
CA MET A 102 1.80 -13.21 12.06
C MET A 102 1.92 -12.39 10.77
N GLU A 103 0.78 -11.90 10.32
CA GLU A 103 0.63 -10.95 9.23
C GLU A 103 0.10 -9.60 9.76
N ILE A 104 0.63 -8.49 9.25
CA ILE A 104 0.10 -7.16 9.54
C ILE A 104 -0.22 -6.50 8.21
N LYS A 105 -1.49 -6.17 8.01
CA LYS A 105 -1.94 -5.35 6.89
C LYS A 105 -1.86 -3.88 7.28
N LEU A 106 -1.14 -3.10 6.49
CA LEU A 106 -1.00 -1.66 6.63
C LEU A 106 -1.90 -0.96 5.62
N ASP A 107 -2.73 -0.04 6.10
CA ASP A 107 -3.60 0.83 5.32
C ASP A 107 -3.13 2.30 5.47
N MET A 108 -2.58 2.88 4.42
CA MET A 108 -2.07 4.25 4.45
C MET A 108 -3.19 5.27 4.24
N GLU A 109 -3.54 6.02 5.27
CA GLU A 109 -4.66 6.96 5.23
C GLU A 109 -4.35 8.13 4.28
N LYS A 110 -5.09 8.21 3.16
CA LYS A 110 -4.92 9.25 2.13
C LYS A 110 -3.48 9.36 1.64
N ALA A 111 -2.87 8.21 1.35
CA ALA A 111 -1.45 8.07 1.02
C ALA A 111 -0.95 9.07 -0.04
N TYR A 112 -1.74 9.31 -1.09
CA TYR A 112 -1.41 10.27 -2.13
C TYR A 112 -1.53 11.74 -1.67
N ASP A 113 -2.47 12.08 -0.80
CA ASP A 113 -2.73 13.47 -0.41
C ASP A 113 -1.77 13.96 0.70
N ARG A 114 -1.20 13.04 1.48
CA ARG A 114 -0.36 13.35 2.65
C ARG A 114 1.14 13.27 2.43
N LEU A 115 1.57 12.73 1.28
CA LEU A 115 2.98 12.55 0.94
C LEU A 115 3.77 13.86 1.12
N ASP A 116 4.77 13.85 2.00
CA ASP A 116 5.71 14.95 2.16
C ASP A 116 6.75 14.94 1.02
N TRP A 117 6.87 16.06 0.31
CA TRP A 117 7.83 16.20 -0.80
C TRP A 117 9.29 16.14 -0.32
N GLN A 118 9.57 16.35 0.96
CA GLN A 118 10.90 16.16 1.53
C GLN A 118 11.39 14.71 1.40
N LEU A 119 10.49 13.73 1.28
CA LEU A 119 10.88 12.33 1.06
C LEU A 119 11.46 12.08 -0.34
N LEU A 120 11.37 13.05 -1.26
CA LEU A 120 11.83 12.96 -2.64
C LEU A 120 13.23 13.55 -2.87
N ILE A 121 13.91 14.06 -1.83
CA ILE A 121 15.17 14.82 -1.94
C ILE A 121 16.44 13.98 -2.19
N GLY A 122 16.31 12.71 -2.60
CA GLY A 122 17.42 11.78 -2.78
C GLY A 122 18.02 11.68 -4.19
N PHE A 123 17.58 12.52 -5.14
CA PHE A 123 18.01 12.49 -6.54
C PHE A 123 19.03 13.58 -6.88
N ALA A 124 19.61 13.54 -8.08
CA ALA A 124 20.43 14.64 -8.57
C ALA A 124 19.63 15.95 -8.59
N GLU A 125 20.31 17.07 -8.29
CA GLU A 125 19.68 18.38 -8.10
C GLU A 125 18.81 18.81 -9.29
N SER A 126 19.27 18.54 -10.52
CA SER A 126 18.51 18.80 -11.75
C SER A 126 17.15 18.09 -11.78
N TRP A 127 17.09 16.85 -11.29
CA TRP A 127 15.84 16.07 -11.19
C TRP A 127 14.94 16.59 -10.10
N ILE A 128 15.51 16.87 -8.91
CA ILE A 128 14.76 17.45 -7.79
C ILE A 128 14.12 18.75 -8.24
N ASN A 129 14.84 19.60 -8.97
CA ASN A 129 14.33 20.87 -9.47
C ASN A 129 13.14 20.70 -10.44
N ILE A 130 13.23 19.76 -11.39
CA ILE A 130 12.11 19.49 -12.32
C ILE A 130 10.90 18.91 -11.57
N LEU A 131 11.12 17.97 -10.66
CA LEU A 131 10.08 17.36 -9.85
C LEU A 131 9.39 18.37 -8.95
N PHE A 132 10.17 19.16 -8.21
CA PHE A 132 9.66 20.18 -7.29
C PHE A 132 8.94 21.29 -8.05
N LYS A 133 9.42 21.70 -9.24
CA LYS A 133 8.67 22.63 -10.10
C LYS A 133 7.33 22.04 -10.52
N SER A 134 7.29 20.78 -10.94
CA SER A 134 6.02 20.12 -11.28
C SER A 134 5.07 20.10 -10.07
N LEU A 135 5.55 19.67 -8.90
CA LEU A 135 4.72 19.54 -7.70
C LEU A 135 4.27 20.91 -7.14
N SER A 136 5.19 21.85 -6.95
CA SER A 136 4.92 23.16 -6.32
C SER A 136 4.07 24.11 -7.19
N GLN A 137 4.04 23.90 -8.50
CA GLN A 137 3.15 24.63 -9.41
C GLN A 137 1.74 24.02 -9.52
N SER A 138 1.42 23.02 -8.70
CA SER A 138 0.09 22.39 -8.70
C SER A 138 -0.95 23.30 -8.03
N TRP A 139 -1.80 23.91 -8.85
CA TRP A 139 -2.99 24.63 -8.41
C TRP A 139 -4.23 23.80 -8.66
N PHE A 140 -5.10 23.69 -7.67
CA PHE A 140 -6.36 22.96 -7.77
C PHE A 140 -7.53 23.91 -7.84
N SER A 141 -8.45 23.68 -8.77
CA SER A 141 -9.74 24.36 -8.81
C SER A 141 -10.85 23.32 -8.64
N PRO A 142 -11.56 23.29 -7.49
CA PRO A 142 -12.68 22.38 -7.30
C PRO A 142 -13.81 22.67 -8.28
N ILE A 143 -14.34 21.61 -8.89
CA ILE A 143 -15.56 21.69 -9.69
C ILE A 143 -16.76 21.53 -8.76
N ILE A 144 -17.55 22.59 -8.63
CA ILE A 144 -18.78 22.61 -7.83
C ILE A 144 -19.93 22.92 -8.79
N ASN A 145 -20.93 22.04 -8.84
CA ASN A 145 -22.09 22.17 -9.73
C ASN A 145 -21.71 22.40 -11.21
N GLY A 146 -20.66 21.75 -11.68
CA GLY A 146 -20.18 21.86 -13.07
C GLY A 146 -19.30 23.08 -13.37
N ALA A 147 -19.08 23.98 -12.41
CA ALA A 147 -18.23 25.16 -12.58
C ALA A 147 -16.97 25.08 -11.70
N ALA A 148 -15.86 25.59 -12.21
CA ALA A 148 -14.60 25.70 -11.48
C ALA A 148 -14.66 26.88 -10.50
N VAL A 149 -14.35 26.63 -9.21
CA VAL A 149 -14.49 27.63 -8.15
C VAL A 149 -13.14 27.89 -7.47
N GLY A 150 -12.56 29.06 -7.74
CA GLY A 150 -11.33 29.51 -7.09
C GLY A 150 -10.10 28.64 -7.38
N PHE A 151 -9.00 28.96 -6.70
CA PHE A 151 -7.74 28.22 -6.80
C PHE A 151 -7.16 27.95 -5.42
N ILE A 152 -6.74 26.71 -5.19
CA ILE A 152 -6.12 26.23 -3.97
C ILE A 152 -4.73 25.71 -4.34
N LYS A 153 -3.69 26.24 -3.68
CA LYS A 153 -2.32 25.77 -3.92
C LYS A 153 -2.01 24.54 -3.08
N SER A 154 -1.36 23.53 -3.69
CA SER A 154 -0.83 22.39 -2.92
C SER A 154 0.54 22.68 -2.33
N PHE A 155 0.77 22.17 -1.13
CA PHE A 155 2.09 22.19 -0.47
C PHE A 155 2.62 20.78 -0.12
N ARG A 156 1.79 19.77 -0.32
CA ARG A 156 2.09 18.35 -0.08
C ARG A 156 1.23 17.48 -0.98
N GLY A 157 1.48 16.18 -0.96
CA GLY A 157 0.73 15.20 -1.71
C GLY A 157 1.05 15.21 -3.20
N VAL A 158 0.50 14.25 -3.91
CA VAL A 158 0.68 14.03 -5.33
C VAL A 158 -0.69 13.95 -6.01
N ARG A 159 -0.75 14.34 -7.28
CA ARG A 159 -2.00 14.48 -8.02
C ARG A 159 -2.59 13.10 -8.36
N ARG A 160 -3.67 12.70 -7.70
CA ARG A 160 -4.40 11.46 -8.07
C ARG A 160 -4.92 11.49 -9.51
N GLY A 161 -4.42 10.59 -10.36
CA GLY A 161 -4.74 10.54 -11.80
C GLY A 161 -3.68 11.16 -12.71
N ASP A 162 -2.62 11.73 -12.13
CA ASP A 162 -1.43 12.16 -12.87
C ASP A 162 -0.50 10.96 -13.12
N PRO A 163 0.00 10.75 -14.36
CA PRO A 163 0.94 9.67 -14.68
C PRO A 163 2.22 9.62 -13.85
N LEU A 164 2.67 10.73 -13.27
CA LEU A 164 3.89 10.79 -12.46
C LEU A 164 3.66 10.38 -11.00
N SER A 165 2.44 10.57 -10.48
CA SER A 165 2.13 10.38 -9.07
C SER A 165 2.43 8.98 -8.52
N PRO A 166 2.11 7.86 -9.23
CA PRO A 166 2.43 6.53 -8.73
C PRO A 166 3.93 6.32 -8.54
N THR A 167 4.75 6.82 -9.47
CA THR A 167 6.21 6.74 -9.40
C THR A 167 6.76 7.50 -8.20
N LEU A 168 6.26 8.71 -7.95
CA LEU A 168 6.68 9.50 -6.78
C LEU A 168 6.23 8.86 -5.47
N PHE A 169 5.04 8.25 -5.48
CA PHE A 169 4.52 7.55 -4.31
C PHE A 169 5.42 6.40 -3.89
N ILE A 170 5.74 5.47 -4.81
CA ILE A 170 6.56 4.30 -4.47
C ILE A 170 7.97 4.69 -4.03
N ILE A 171 8.53 5.77 -4.58
CA ILE A 171 9.82 6.34 -4.16
C ILE A 171 9.74 6.88 -2.73
N ALA A 172 8.69 7.64 -2.41
CA ALA A 172 8.53 8.17 -1.06
C ALA A 172 8.31 7.06 -0.02
N THR A 173 7.57 6.01 -0.38
CA THR A 173 7.32 4.87 0.51
C THR A 173 8.49 3.88 0.60
N GLU A 174 9.49 3.97 -0.28
CA GLU A 174 10.68 3.09 -0.27
C GLU A 174 11.39 3.11 1.08
N ILE A 175 11.36 4.24 1.80
CA ILE A 175 11.95 4.34 3.14
C ILE A 175 11.30 3.36 4.14
N LEU A 176 10.01 3.06 4.00
CA LEU A 176 9.31 2.05 4.80
C LEU A 176 9.87 0.66 4.50
N SER A 177 9.96 0.29 3.22
CA SER A 177 10.51 -1.00 2.78
C SER A 177 11.95 -1.20 3.24
N ARG A 178 12.79 -0.17 3.14
CA ARG A 178 14.18 -0.22 3.64
C ARG A 178 14.25 -0.38 5.15
N ASN A 179 13.37 0.28 5.90
CA ASN A 179 13.32 0.12 7.36
C ASN A 179 12.88 -1.28 7.77
N LEU A 180 11.90 -1.87 7.07
CA LEU A 180 11.46 -3.26 7.28
C LEU A 180 12.57 -4.26 6.96
N ASN A 181 13.22 -4.13 5.82
CA ASN A 181 14.34 -4.98 5.42
C ASN A 181 15.52 -4.85 6.40
N LYS A 182 15.89 -3.63 6.79
CA LYS A 182 16.94 -3.38 7.79
C LYS A 182 16.61 -3.99 9.15
N MET A 183 15.33 -4.04 9.52
CA MET A 183 14.88 -4.68 10.76
C MET A 183 14.96 -6.21 10.63
N GLY A 184 14.51 -6.79 9.51
CA GLY A 184 14.53 -8.23 9.26
C GLY A 184 15.92 -8.86 9.19
N HIS A 185 16.93 -8.08 8.75
CA HIS A 185 18.32 -8.53 8.71
C HIS A 185 19.04 -8.47 10.06
N ARG A 186 18.44 -7.92 11.12
CA ARG A 186 19.09 -7.89 12.44
C ARG A 186 19.14 -9.30 13.02
N PRO A 187 20.28 -9.74 13.60
CA PRO A 187 20.39 -11.04 14.25
C PRO A 187 19.37 -11.22 15.37
N SER A 188 19.01 -10.10 16.00
CA SER A 188 18.04 -10.09 17.07
C SER A 188 16.61 -10.17 16.60
N PHE A 189 16.26 -10.09 15.30
CA PHE A 189 14.87 -10.12 14.81
C PHE A 189 14.45 -11.54 14.43
N SER A 190 13.48 -12.09 15.18
CA SER A 190 12.91 -13.41 14.85
C SER A 190 12.08 -13.30 13.58
N ARG A 191 12.46 -14.07 12.57
CA ARG A 191 11.90 -14.00 11.22
C ARG A 191 10.51 -14.60 11.17
N PHE A 192 9.76 -14.26 10.13
CA PHE A 192 8.65 -15.09 9.70
C PHE A 192 9.22 -16.48 9.36
N HIS A 193 8.68 -17.51 9.99
CA HIS A 193 9.16 -18.88 9.81
C HIS A 193 8.57 -19.47 8.54
N THR A 194 9.41 -19.67 7.54
CA THR A 194 9.10 -20.38 6.29
C THR A 194 9.81 -21.74 6.24
N THR A 195 9.49 -22.53 5.23
CA THR A 195 10.22 -23.76 4.89
C THR A 195 11.72 -23.48 4.71
N SER A 196 12.57 -24.44 5.08
CA SER A 196 14.02 -24.31 4.96
C SER A 196 14.43 -23.95 3.53
N GLY A 197 15.32 -22.96 3.38
CA GLY A 197 15.83 -22.51 2.09
C GLY A 197 15.09 -21.33 1.45
N CYS A 198 13.93 -20.92 1.99
CA CYS A 198 13.21 -19.75 1.49
C CYS A 198 13.96 -18.44 1.83
N PRO A 199 13.94 -17.44 0.92
CA PRO A 199 14.52 -16.13 1.20
C PRO A 199 13.78 -15.43 2.36
N LEU A 200 14.47 -14.53 3.04
CA LEU A 200 13.83 -13.68 4.04
C LEU A 200 12.85 -12.74 3.35
N ILE A 201 11.56 -12.86 3.68
CA ILE A 201 10.52 -11.93 3.25
C ILE A 201 10.01 -11.21 4.49
N THR A 202 10.17 -9.88 4.51
CA THR A 202 9.69 -9.04 5.62
C THR A 202 8.33 -8.44 5.33
N HIS A 203 8.03 -8.17 4.06
CA HIS A 203 6.78 -7.59 3.61
C HIS A 203 6.56 -7.85 2.13
N ILE A 204 5.34 -7.62 1.68
CA ILE A 204 4.92 -7.55 0.29
C ILE A 204 4.16 -6.23 0.14
N SER A 205 4.45 -5.45 -0.91
CA SER A 205 3.74 -4.22 -1.19
C SER A 205 3.29 -4.11 -2.64
N TYR A 206 2.11 -3.50 -2.80
CA TYR A 206 1.58 -3.08 -4.08
C TYR A 206 1.02 -1.66 -3.95
N ALA A 207 1.83 -0.68 -4.36
CA ALA A 207 1.51 0.73 -4.13
C ALA A 207 1.30 1.03 -2.64
N ASP A 208 0.10 1.45 -2.23
CA ASP A 208 -0.29 1.80 -0.85
C ASP A 208 -0.71 0.58 -0.01
N ASP A 209 -0.98 -0.57 -0.62
CA ASP A 209 -1.28 -1.82 0.09
C ASP A 209 0.04 -2.49 0.53
N VAL A 210 0.23 -2.68 1.85
CA VAL A 210 1.42 -3.36 2.39
C VAL A 210 1.01 -4.46 3.38
N LEU A 211 1.52 -5.67 3.15
CA LEU A 211 1.43 -6.79 4.08
C LEU A 211 2.81 -7.03 4.69
N ILE A 212 2.91 -7.05 6.02
CA ILE A 212 4.14 -7.28 6.77
C ILE A 212 4.10 -8.66 7.40
N PHE A 213 5.17 -9.42 7.26
CA PHE A 213 5.30 -10.78 7.77
C PHE A 213 6.34 -10.83 8.88
N SER A 214 5.96 -11.35 10.05
CA SER A 214 6.82 -11.43 11.23
C SER A 214 6.47 -12.62 12.12
N SER A 215 7.36 -12.97 13.04
CA SER A 215 6.97 -13.76 14.21
C SER A 215 5.95 -12.99 15.07
N GLY A 216 4.99 -13.72 15.66
CA GLY A 216 3.95 -13.21 16.56
C GLY A 216 4.43 -12.89 17.98
N ASP A 217 5.72 -13.00 18.26
CA ASP A 217 6.29 -12.63 19.56
C ASP A 217 6.06 -11.15 19.90
N MET A 218 5.62 -10.87 21.14
CA MET A 218 5.22 -9.53 21.58
C MET A 218 6.33 -8.49 21.51
N HIS A 219 7.59 -8.89 21.71
CA HIS A 219 8.69 -7.95 21.56
C HIS A 219 8.81 -7.47 20.10
N ARG A 220 8.51 -8.34 19.13
CA ARG A 220 8.54 -8.03 17.69
C ARG A 220 7.42 -7.11 17.26
N VAL A 221 6.20 -7.41 17.72
CA VAL A 221 5.04 -6.56 17.43
C VAL A 221 5.31 -5.13 17.92
N ARG A 222 5.87 -4.98 19.12
CA ARG A 222 6.26 -3.66 19.65
C ARG A 222 7.33 -2.97 18.81
N GLN A 223 8.34 -3.70 18.32
CA GLN A 223 9.38 -3.16 17.44
C GLN A 223 8.80 -2.67 16.11
N ILE A 224 7.90 -3.44 15.49
CA ILE A 224 7.20 -3.04 14.26
C ILE A 224 6.37 -1.78 14.51
N CYS A 225 5.53 -1.78 15.55
CA CYS A 225 4.72 -0.60 15.90
C CYS A 225 5.56 0.64 16.22
N GLN A 226 6.73 0.47 16.87
CA GLN A 226 7.64 1.60 17.12
C GLN A 226 8.27 2.13 15.82
N MET A 227 8.66 1.24 14.91
CA MET A 227 9.20 1.62 13.61
C MET A 227 8.15 2.36 12.79
N LEU A 228 6.91 1.85 12.75
CA LEU A 228 5.80 2.50 12.04
C LEU A 228 5.51 3.89 12.60
N ARG A 229 5.45 4.06 13.93
CA ARG A 229 5.31 5.39 14.54
C ARG A 229 6.43 6.36 14.17
N ARG A 230 7.67 5.88 14.06
CA ARG A 230 8.79 6.70 13.58
C ARG A 230 8.63 7.08 12.12
N TYR A 231 8.19 6.14 11.28
CA TYR A 231 7.88 6.40 9.89
C TYR A 231 6.76 7.43 9.73
N GLU A 232 5.67 7.31 10.48
CA GLU A 232 4.57 8.31 10.45
C GLU A 232 5.07 9.70 10.85
N ALA A 233 5.87 9.77 11.91
CA ALA A 233 6.44 11.03 12.39
C ALA A 233 7.40 11.67 11.38
N SER A 234 8.17 10.88 10.61
CA SER A 234 9.14 11.41 9.64
C SER A 234 8.56 11.62 8.24
N SER A 235 7.50 10.89 7.85
CA SER A 235 6.93 10.94 6.51
C SER A 235 5.70 11.83 6.38
N GLY A 236 5.04 12.15 7.49
CA GLY A 236 3.73 12.83 7.49
C GLY A 236 2.57 11.96 7.01
N ASN A 237 2.84 10.72 6.56
CA ASN A 237 1.83 9.74 6.21
C ASN A 237 1.34 9.06 7.49
N LYS A 238 0.04 9.18 7.80
CA LYS A 238 -0.55 8.34 8.84
C LYS A 238 -0.83 6.97 8.27
N ALA A 239 -0.40 5.94 8.97
CA ALA A 239 -0.56 4.55 8.60
C ALA A 239 -1.44 3.86 9.65
N LYS A 240 -2.66 3.52 9.24
CA LYS A 240 -3.55 2.69 10.05
C LYS A 240 -3.12 1.25 9.85
N CYS A 241 -2.98 0.47 10.92
CA CYS A 241 -2.67 -0.96 10.79
C CYS A 241 -3.86 -1.81 11.22
N SER A 242 -4.04 -2.92 10.51
CA SER A 242 -4.87 -4.04 10.91
C SER A 242 -4.00 -5.27 11.06
N ILE A 243 -4.08 -5.93 12.21
CA ILE A 243 -3.25 -7.10 12.52
C ILE A 243 -4.10 -8.36 12.30
N ALA A 244 -3.59 -9.28 11.48
CA ALA A 244 -4.18 -10.59 11.27
C ALA A 244 -3.20 -11.66 11.76
N ALA A 245 -3.61 -12.47 12.73
CA ALA A 245 -2.77 -13.53 13.27
C ALA A 245 -3.56 -14.83 13.39
N VAL A 246 -2.95 -15.93 12.95
CA VAL A 246 -3.41 -17.28 13.28
C VAL A 246 -2.93 -17.58 14.71
N ASP A 247 -3.86 -17.92 15.61
CA ASP A 247 -3.59 -18.30 17.00
C ASP A 247 -2.88 -17.26 17.90
N LEU A 248 -3.27 -15.98 17.84
CA LEU A 248 -2.98 -15.02 18.92
C LEU A 248 -4.21 -14.64 19.81
N PRO A 249 -5.05 -15.59 20.29
CA PRO A 249 -6.09 -15.21 21.24
C PRO A 249 -5.51 -14.68 22.57
N PHE A 250 -4.36 -15.20 23.02
CA PHE A 250 -3.88 -14.93 24.38
C PHE A 250 -3.06 -13.65 24.55
N ALA A 251 -2.30 -13.22 23.54
CA ALA A 251 -1.39 -12.07 23.67
C ALA A 251 -2.06 -10.72 23.38
N VAL A 252 -3.20 -10.74 22.68
CA VAL A 252 -3.88 -9.54 22.14
C VAL A 252 -4.97 -9.02 23.10
N GLU A 253 -5.62 -9.89 23.87
CA GLU A 253 -6.64 -9.49 24.86
C GLU A 253 -6.05 -8.71 26.05
N GLU A 254 -4.87 -9.09 26.55
CA GLU A 254 -4.24 -8.43 27.71
C GLU A 254 -3.70 -7.01 27.40
N ASN A 255 -3.58 -6.61 26.13
CA ASN A 255 -2.84 -5.39 25.77
C ASN A 255 -3.50 -4.49 24.71
N LYS A 256 -4.83 -4.32 24.80
CA LYS A 256 -5.59 -3.28 24.06
C LYS A 256 -4.93 -1.89 24.14
N ALA A 257 -4.26 -1.56 25.25
CA ALA A 257 -3.58 -0.28 25.46
C ALA A 257 -2.29 -0.11 24.62
N ALA A 258 -1.55 -1.18 24.31
CA ALA A 258 -0.35 -1.11 23.46
C ALA A 258 -0.69 -1.09 21.96
N ILE A 259 -1.88 -1.59 21.62
CA ILE A 259 -2.46 -1.73 20.28
C ILE A 259 -3.44 -0.58 19.99
N ASN A 260 -3.42 0.50 20.79
CA ASN A 260 -4.35 1.61 20.67
C ASN A 260 -4.31 2.23 19.26
N GLY A 261 -5.39 2.04 18.48
CA GLY A 261 -5.51 2.49 17.09
C GLY A 261 -5.47 1.39 16.01
N PHE A 262 -5.27 0.12 16.37
CA PHE A 262 -5.21 -0.99 15.41
C PHE A 262 -6.40 -1.94 15.54
N HIS A 263 -6.95 -2.38 14.40
CA HIS A 263 -8.02 -3.39 14.37
C HIS A 263 -7.43 -4.80 14.26
N ILE A 264 -7.98 -5.74 15.02
CA ILE A 264 -7.59 -7.15 14.99
C ILE A 264 -8.60 -7.89 14.12
N MET A 265 -8.12 -8.66 13.14
CA MET A 265 -8.96 -9.47 12.27
C MET A 265 -8.75 -10.97 12.54
N ALA A 266 -9.81 -11.75 12.38
CA ALA A 266 -9.74 -13.21 12.37
C ALA A 266 -8.81 -13.69 11.23
N PRO A 267 -8.23 -14.90 11.33
CA PRO A 267 -7.35 -15.43 10.28
C PRO A 267 -8.03 -15.38 8.91
N LEU A 268 -7.35 -14.73 7.96
CA LEU A 268 -7.85 -14.48 6.61
C LEU A 268 -7.90 -15.79 5.81
N HIS A 269 -9.05 -16.10 5.24
CA HIS A 269 -9.12 -16.97 4.06
C HIS A 269 -8.94 -16.05 2.84
N VAL A 270 -7.87 -16.26 2.09
CA VAL A 270 -7.54 -15.42 0.93
C VAL A 270 -8.26 -15.97 -0.30
N SER A 271 -9.36 -15.34 -0.72
CA SER A 271 -10.03 -15.61 -2.00
C SER A 271 -10.15 -14.34 -2.83
N TRP A 272 -9.76 -14.40 -4.11
CA TRP A 272 -9.88 -13.29 -5.05
C TRP A 272 -11.03 -13.55 -6.03
N MET A 273 -11.95 -12.58 -6.15
CA MET A 273 -12.93 -12.50 -7.24
C MET A 273 -12.39 -11.63 -8.36
N SER A 274 -12.87 -11.86 -9.59
CA SER A 274 -12.48 -11.29 -10.90
C SER A 274 -12.24 -9.77 -11.03
N ASP A 275 -12.43 -8.98 -9.98
CA ASP A 275 -12.64 -7.53 -10.06
C ASP A 275 -11.49 -6.68 -9.51
N GLY A 276 -10.30 -7.24 -9.27
CA GLY A 276 -9.13 -6.40 -8.95
C GLY A 276 -8.92 -6.10 -7.46
N MET A 277 -9.81 -6.53 -6.56
CA MET A 277 -9.82 -6.10 -5.15
C MET A 277 -9.66 -7.25 -4.16
N TRP A 278 -8.87 -7.02 -3.10
CA TRP A 278 -8.85 -7.86 -1.89
C TRP A 278 -10.15 -7.66 -1.12
N LYS A 279 -10.92 -8.73 -0.90
CA LYS A 279 -12.04 -8.72 0.06
C LYS A 279 -11.70 -9.58 1.28
N GLU A 280 -12.01 -9.04 2.45
CA GLU A 280 -12.04 -9.77 3.71
C GLU A 280 -13.27 -10.68 3.73
N GLU A 281 -13.10 -11.99 3.59
CA GLU A 281 -14.12 -12.93 4.06
C GLU A 281 -13.85 -13.25 5.53
N CYS A 282 -14.55 -12.54 6.41
CA CYS A 282 -14.57 -12.83 7.84
C CYS A 282 -15.38 -14.12 8.05
N CYS A 283 -14.70 -15.25 8.29
CA CYS A 283 -15.35 -16.45 8.81
C CYS A 283 -15.84 -16.19 10.24
N SER A 284 -17.06 -15.69 10.40
CA SER A 284 -17.78 -15.70 11.68
C SER A 284 -18.31 -17.10 12.00
N LEU A 285 -17.44 -18.12 11.96
CA LEU A 285 -17.82 -19.47 12.38
C LEU A 285 -17.67 -19.58 13.90
N ARG A 286 -18.80 -19.38 14.60
CA ARG A 286 -18.95 -19.81 15.99
C ARG A 286 -18.56 -21.29 16.10
N LEU A 287 -17.63 -21.59 16.99
CA LEU A 287 -17.09 -22.92 17.31
C LEU A 287 -18.15 -24.00 17.63
N SER A 288 -19.43 -23.65 17.82
CA SER A 288 -20.52 -24.60 18.08
C SER A 288 -21.22 -25.15 16.83
N HIS A 289 -20.83 -24.76 15.60
CA HIS A 289 -21.44 -25.28 14.35
C HIS A 289 -20.55 -26.22 13.53
N LEU A 290 -19.31 -26.47 13.97
CA LEU A 290 -18.38 -27.38 13.27
C LEU A 290 -18.39 -28.81 13.82
N GLN A 291 -19.04 -29.08 14.96
CA GLN A 291 -19.24 -30.46 15.42
C GLN A 291 -20.30 -31.21 14.59
N ASP A 292 -21.36 -30.53 14.12
CA ASP A 292 -22.44 -31.19 13.35
C ASP A 292 -22.14 -31.35 11.84
N LYS A 293 -21.17 -30.61 11.29
CA LYS A 293 -20.79 -30.74 9.86
C LYS A 293 -19.59 -31.65 9.62
N GLY A 294 -18.87 -32.04 10.67
CA GLY A 294 -17.71 -32.92 10.60
C GLY A 294 -18.04 -34.37 10.21
N GLU A 295 -19.28 -34.82 10.45
CA GLU A 295 -19.67 -36.20 10.13
C GLU A 295 -20.20 -36.36 8.68
N ASN A 296 -20.68 -35.30 8.04
CA ASN A 296 -21.27 -35.39 6.69
C ASN A 296 -20.30 -35.14 5.53
N ILE A 297 -19.10 -34.61 5.79
CA ILE A 297 -18.10 -34.35 4.73
C ILE A 297 -17.16 -35.55 4.53
N MET A 298 -16.99 -36.41 5.55
CA MET A 298 -16.19 -37.64 5.43
C MET A 298 -16.88 -38.76 4.64
N MET A 299 -18.22 -38.74 4.48
CA MET A 299 -18.91 -39.71 3.60
C MET A 299 -18.94 -39.31 2.13
N ALA A 300 -18.83 -38.02 1.79
CA ALA A 300 -18.96 -37.55 0.40
C ALA A 300 -17.69 -37.71 -0.46
N GLN A 301 -16.56 -38.08 0.14
CA GLN A 301 -15.29 -38.32 -0.57
C GLN A 301 -14.94 -39.80 -0.77
N GLN A 302 -15.76 -40.75 -0.31
CA GLN A 302 -15.53 -42.18 -0.59
C GLN A 302 -16.36 -42.76 -1.74
N ASP A 303 -17.43 -42.08 -2.19
CA ASP A 303 -18.34 -42.63 -3.23
C ASP A 303 -18.04 -42.18 -4.68
N SER A 304 -16.98 -41.41 -4.93
CA SER A 304 -16.60 -40.98 -6.29
C SER A 304 -15.43 -41.75 -6.90
N PHE A 305 -14.95 -42.81 -6.24
CA PHE A 305 -13.83 -43.63 -6.75
C PHE A 305 -14.15 -45.09 -7.04
N HIS A 306 -15.39 -45.57 -6.87
CA HIS A 306 -15.80 -46.92 -7.28
C HIS A 306 -17.19 -46.91 -7.93
N GLY A 307 -17.23 -46.84 -9.27
CA GLY A 307 -18.46 -47.03 -10.03
C GLY A 307 -18.23 -46.85 -11.52
N ARG A 308 -18.29 -47.97 -12.23
CA ARG A 308 -18.13 -48.15 -13.69
C ARG A 308 -19.09 -47.31 -14.52
#